data_AF-S7PRZ1-F1
#
_entry.id   AF-S7PRZ1-F1
#
_cell.length_a   1.000
_cell.length_b   1.000
_cell.length_c   1.000
_cell.angle_alpha   90.00
_cell.angle_beta   90.00
_cell.angle_gamma   90.00
#
_symmetry.space_group_name_H-M   'P 1'
#
loop_
_entity.id
_entity.type
_entity.pdbx_description
1 polymer ?
#
loop_
_entity_poly.entity_id
_entity_poly.type
_entity_poly.pdbx_seq_one_letter_code
_entity_poly.pdbx_strand_id
1 'polypeptide(L)'
;MANIRDTLWDTGRDETVEVNQRALIDKVLARYSGEFTVFRELLQNSDDAGSSAVEIHFETRAYAEKTKAAASSSSSPADAEPSEGDESTRTDKAREDLPDLKTVQ
;
A
#
# COMPACT_ATOMS: atom_id res chain seq x y z
N MET A 1 51.96 -22.15 25.61
CA MET A 1 50.86 -23.01 25.13
C MET A 1 50.25 -22.29 23.95
N ALA A 2 50.35 -22.86 22.74
CA ALA A 2 49.82 -22.23 21.54
C ALA A 2 48.31 -22.07 21.70
N ASN A 3 47.81 -20.85 21.51
CA ASN A 3 46.40 -20.54 21.67
C ASN A 3 45.63 -21.22 20.55
N ILE A 4 44.80 -22.20 20.90
CA ILE A 4 43.95 -22.95 19.95
C ILE A 4 43.10 -22.02 19.07
N ARG A 5 42.72 -20.84 19.60
CA ARG A 5 42.02 -19.80 18.84
C ARG A 5 42.86 -19.24 17.69
N ASP A 6 44.13 -18.97 17.91
CA ASP A 6 45.02 -18.40 16.89
C ASP A 6 45.26 -19.42 15.77
N THR A 7 45.43 -20.69 16.10
CA THR A 7 45.55 -21.77 15.09
C THR A 7 44.26 -22.01 14.30
N LEU A 8 43.09 -21.80 14.91
CA LEU A 8 41.80 -21.94 14.22
C LEU A 8 41.53 -20.75 13.28
N TRP A 9 41.99 -19.56 13.66
CA TRP A 9 41.90 -18.35 12.84
C TRP A 9 42.86 -18.41 11.64
N ASP A 10 44.06 -18.96 11.83
CA ASP A 10 45.09 -19.11 10.80
C ASP A 10 44.80 -20.24 9.79
N THR A 11 43.95 -21.20 10.18
CA THR A 11 43.49 -22.32 9.31
C THR A 11 42.04 -22.19 8.84
N GLY A 12 41.35 -21.11 9.23
CA GLY A 12 39.94 -20.88 8.95
C GLY A 12 39.67 -20.70 7.47
N ARG A 13 39.05 -21.72 6.84
CA ARG A 13 38.45 -21.55 5.53
C ARG A 13 37.19 -20.71 5.69
N ASP A 14 37.11 -19.61 4.95
CA ASP A 14 35.92 -18.78 4.86
C ASP A 14 34.86 -19.56 4.07
N GLU A 15 34.03 -20.30 4.78
CA GLU A 15 32.92 -21.04 4.20
C GLU A 15 31.72 -20.10 4.05
N THR A 16 31.15 -20.06 2.84
CA THR A 16 29.95 -19.25 2.58
C THR A 16 28.80 -19.78 3.41
N VAL A 17 28.37 -18.99 4.39
CA VAL A 17 27.20 -19.30 5.21
C VAL A 17 25.96 -19.13 4.35
N GLU A 18 25.35 -20.25 3.95
CA GLU A 18 24.07 -20.25 3.25
C GLU A 18 22.89 -20.25 4.23
N VAL A 19 21.82 -19.57 3.84
CA VAL A 19 20.59 -19.50 4.63
C VAL A 19 19.53 -20.36 3.97
N ASN A 20 18.98 -21.31 4.72
CA ASN A 20 17.75 -21.98 4.33
C ASN A 20 16.56 -21.02 4.53
N GLN A 21 16.17 -20.33 3.46
CA GLN A 21 15.16 -19.29 3.49
C GLN A 21 13.79 -19.80 3.97
N ARG A 22 13.38 -21.01 3.56
CA ARG A 22 12.11 -21.62 3.99
C ARG A 22 12.08 -21.81 5.50
N ALA A 23 13.15 -22.42 6.05
CA ALA A 23 13.27 -22.64 7.48
C ALA A 23 13.42 -21.34 8.28
N LEU A 24 14.01 -20.29 7.69
CA LEU A 24 14.09 -18.98 8.31
C LEU A 24 12.70 -18.34 8.40
N ILE A 25 11.91 -18.38 7.33
CA ILE A 25 10.54 -17.86 7.31
C ILE A 25 9.70 -18.57 8.36
N ASP A 26 9.78 -19.90 8.44
CA ASP A 26 9.01 -20.67 9.42
C ASP A 26 9.36 -20.27 10.86
N LYS A 27 10.65 -20.03 11.16
CA LYS A 27 11.08 -19.53 12.47
C LYS A 27 10.53 -18.13 12.77
N VAL A 28 10.52 -17.24 11.78
CA VAL A 28 10.00 -15.89 11.91
C VAL A 28 8.49 -15.92 12.17
N LEU A 29 7.73 -16.69 11.37
CA LEU A 29 6.30 -16.85 11.54
C LEU A 29 5.95 -17.47 12.90
N ALA A 30 6.73 -18.45 13.37
CA ALA A 30 6.55 -19.02 14.70
C ALA A 30 6.75 -17.99 15.83
N ARG A 31 7.72 -17.06 15.68
CA ARG A 31 7.99 -16.01 16.67
C ARG A 31 6.91 -14.93 16.70
N TYR A 32 6.25 -14.67 15.58
CA TYR A 32 5.16 -13.70 15.46
C TYR A 32 3.77 -14.35 15.40
N SER A 33 3.63 -15.54 15.99
CA SER A 33 2.40 -16.36 15.96
C SER A 33 1.25 -15.83 16.85
N GLY A 34 1.52 -14.86 17.72
CA GLY A 34 0.51 -14.26 18.58
C GLY A 34 -0.43 -13.33 17.82
N GLU A 35 -1.71 -13.34 18.18
CA GLU A 35 -2.67 -12.35 17.69
C GLU A 35 -2.15 -10.93 17.91
N PHE A 36 -2.36 -10.06 16.92
CA PHE A 36 -1.91 -8.66 16.91
C PHE A 36 -0.38 -8.42 16.96
N THR A 37 0.47 -9.46 17.04
CA THR A 37 1.93 -9.27 17.10
C THR A 37 2.44 -8.52 15.87
N VAL A 38 1.95 -8.88 14.68
CA VAL A 38 2.29 -8.21 13.42
C VAL A 38 2.00 -6.70 13.48
N PHE A 39 0.84 -6.30 14.02
CA PHE A 39 0.50 -4.88 14.13
C PHE A 39 1.45 -4.13 15.06
N ARG A 40 1.86 -4.73 16.18
CA ARG A 40 2.84 -4.13 17.09
C ARG A 40 4.21 -3.94 16.44
N GLU A 41 4.66 -4.89 15.62
CA GLU A 41 5.94 -4.76 14.91
C GLU A 41 5.85 -3.66 13.84
N LEU A 42 4.75 -3.57 13.10
CA LEU A 42 4.53 -2.47 12.14
C LEU A 42 4.50 -1.10 12.84
N LEU A 43 3.91 -1.02 14.04
CA LEU A 43 3.87 0.21 14.82
C LEU A 43 5.27 0.61 15.32
N GLN A 44 6.07 -0.35 15.80
CA GLN A 44 7.47 -0.13 16.16
C GLN A 44 8.29 0.35 14.96
N ASN A 45 8.13 -0.30 13.79
CA ASN A 45 8.79 0.16 12.56
C ASN A 45 8.42 1.60 12.20
N SER A 46 7.18 2.01 12.48
CA SER A 46 6.71 3.37 12.21
C SER A 46 7.34 4.37 13.18
N ASP A 47 7.47 4.01 14.45
CA ASP A 47 8.15 4.81 15.49
C ASP A 47 9.65 4.93 15.21
N ASP A 48 10.32 3.83 14.85
CA ASP A 48 11.73 3.79 14.44
C ASP A 48 11.99 4.68 13.21
N ALA A 49 10.98 4.82 12.32
CA ALA A 49 11.03 5.72 11.17
C ALA A 49 10.66 7.18 11.51
N GLY A 50 10.28 7.49 12.75
CA GLY A 50 9.88 8.82 13.19
C GLY A 50 8.51 9.27 12.65
N SER A 51 7.61 8.34 12.37
CA SER A 51 6.28 8.65 11.81
C SER A 51 5.40 9.36 12.85
N SER A 52 4.70 10.41 12.42
CA SER A 52 3.74 11.13 13.27
C SER A 52 2.36 10.47 13.34
N ALA A 53 2.04 9.58 12.38
CA ALA A 53 0.77 8.89 12.29
C ALA A 53 0.94 7.54 11.59
N VAL A 54 0.05 6.60 11.91
CA VAL A 54 -0.02 5.27 11.30
C VAL A 54 -1.47 4.93 11.02
N GLU A 55 -1.74 4.46 9.80
CA GLU A 55 -3.07 4.03 9.37
C GLU A 55 -3.01 2.59 8.83
N ILE A 56 -3.98 1.77 9.23
CA ILE A 56 -4.11 0.38 8.76
C ILE A 56 -5.43 0.25 8.02
N HIS A 57 -5.35 0.02 6.71
CA HIS A 57 -6.50 -0.14 5.83
C HIS A 57 -6.71 -1.63 5.53
N PHE A 58 -7.89 -2.16 5.85
CA PHE A 58 -8.26 -3.54 5.55
C PHE A 58 -9.10 -3.60 4.28
N GLU A 59 -8.45 -3.99 3.18
CA GLU A 59 -9.13 -4.11 1.90
C GLU A 59 -9.46 -5.57 1.59
N THR A 60 -10.69 -5.78 1.14
CA THR A 60 -11.08 -7.08 0.56
C THR A 60 -10.69 -7.12 -0.91
N ARG A 61 -10.46 -8.32 -1.43
CA ARG A 61 -10.09 -8.51 -2.84
C ARG A 61 -11.09 -7.89 -3.81
N ALA A 62 -12.39 -8.05 -3.54
CA ALA A 62 -13.45 -7.47 -4.36
C ALA A 62 -13.42 -5.92 -4.35
N TYR A 63 -13.10 -5.33 -3.19
CA TYR A 63 -12.93 -3.89 -3.08
C TYR A 63 -11.72 -3.41 -3.90
N ALA A 64 -10.55 -4.05 -3.73
CA ALA A 64 -9.32 -3.70 -4.42
C ALA A 64 -9.43 -3.82 -5.96
N GLU A 65 -10.12 -4.86 -6.46
CA GLU A 65 -10.36 -5.03 -7.90
C GLU A 65 -11.26 -3.91 -8.46
N LYS A 66 -12.26 -3.47 -7.70
CA LYS A 66 -13.16 -2.35 -8.08
C LYS A 66 -12.44 -1.00 -8.08
N THR A 67 -11.61 -0.70 -7.07
CA THR A 67 -10.83 0.55 -7.02
C THR A 67 -9.80 0.59 -8.15
N LYS A 68 -9.14 -0.54 -8.46
CA LYS A 68 -8.17 -0.60 -9.55
C LYS A 68 -8.81 -0.38 -10.93
N ALA A 69 -10.00 -0.93 -11.15
CA ALA A 69 -10.78 -0.69 -12.38
C ALA A 69 -11.25 0.78 -12.49
N ALA A 70 -11.65 1.40 -11.38
CA ALA A 70 -12.02 2.82 -11.36
C ALA A 70 -10.80 3.73 -11.62
N ALA A 71 -9.64 3.42 -11.05
CA ALA A 71 -8.42 4.21 -11.22
C ALA A 71 -7.85 4.15 -12.64
N SER A 72 -8.07 3.08 -13.41
CA SER A 72 -7.64 3.03 -14.81
C SER A 72 -8.59 3.72 -15.79
N SER A 73 -9.78 4.12 -15.34
CA SER A 73 -10.79 4.78 -16.18
C SER A 73 -10.71 6.32 -16.18
N SER A 74 -9.86 6.92 -15.33
CA SER A 74 -9.72 8.37 -15.18
C SER A 74 -8.49 8.98 -15.86
N SER A 75 -7.69 8.21 -16.60
CA SER A 75 -6.53 8.71 -17.36
C SER A 75 -6.80 8.79 -18.87
N SER A 76 -7.63 9.75 -19.28
CA SER A 76 -7.66 10.31 -20.64
C SER A 76 -8.15 11.76 -20.61
N PRO A 77 -7.27 12.78 -20.63
CA PRO A 77 -7.64 14.10 -21.12
C PRO A 77 -7.66 14.04 -22.65
N ALA A 78 -8.79 14.43 -23.22
CA ALA A 78 -8.98 14.59 -24.65
C ALA A 78 -8.19 15.81 -25.14
N ASP A 79 -7.13 15.58 -25.92
CA ASP A 79 -6.60 16.59 -26.84
C ASP A 79 -7.58 16.72 -28.02
N ALA A 80 -8.53 17.64 -27.89
CA ALA A 80 -9.32 18.13 -29.01
C ALA A 80 -9.54 19.64 -28.83
N GLU A 81 -8.68 20.40 -29.50
CA GLU A 81 -8.78 21.84 -29.75
C GLU A 81 -10.23 22.28 -30.07
N PRO A 82 -10.76 23.35 -29.43
CA PRO A 82 -12.00 23.96 -29.89
C PRO A 82 -11.69 24.93 -31.04
N SER A 83 -11.98 24.49 -32.27
CA SER A 83 -12.06 25.37 -33.44
C SER A 83 -13.19 26.37 -33.24
N GLU A 84 -12.85 27.67 -33.28
CA GLU A 84 -13.80 28.78 -33.35
C GLU A 84 -14.71 28.63 -34.59
N GLY A 85 -16.03 28.78 -34.38
CA GLY A 85 -17.04 28.61 -35.42
C GLY A 85 -18.41 29.06 -34.93
N ASP A 86 -18.73 30.29 -35.33
CA ASP A 86 -19.96 31.08 -35.33
C ASP A 86 -21.38 30.44 -35.18
N GLU A 87 -22.27 31.30 -34.67
CA GLU A 87 -23.72 31.44 -34.90
C GLU A 87 -24.77 30.49 -34.25
N SER A 88 -25.37 31.04 -33.18
CA SER A 88 -26.83 31.17 -32.94
C SER A 88 -27.78 30.03 -33.35
N THR A 89 -28.22 29.23 -32.38
CA THR A 89 -29.64 28.85 -32.30
C THR A 89 -30.12 28.73 -30.85
N ARG A 90 -31.31 29.28 -30.65
CA ARG A 90 -32.03 29.52 -29.40
C ARG A 90 -33.01 28.36 -29.18
N THR A 91 -32.96 27.66 -28.05
CA THR A 91 -34.13 26.94 -27.51
C THR A 91 -34.13 26.94 -25.98
N ASP A 92 -35.19 27.53 -25.44
CA ASP A 92 -35.60 27.46 -24.04
C ASP A 92 -35.93 26.01 -23.65
N LYS A 93 -35.55 25.56 -22.45
CA LYS A 93 -36.47 24.99 -21.43
C LYS A 93 -35.77 24.37 -20.22
N ALA A 94 -36.44 24.55 -19.08
CA ALA A 94 -36.42 23.77 -17.84
C ALA A 94 -35.18 23.90 -16.95
N ARG A 95 -35.24 24.90 -16.05
CA ARG A 95 -34.72 24.75 -14.69
C ARG A 95 -35.56 23.66 -14.01
N GLU A 96 -35.02 22.45 -13.91
CA GLU A 96 -35.62 21.43 -13.07
C GLU A 96 -35.28 21.73 -11.61
N ASP A 97 -36.32 22.09 -10.86
CA ASP A 97 -36.29 22.29 -9.42
C ASP A 97 -35.86 20.99 -8.72
N LEU A 98 -34.73 21.04 -8.01
CA LEU A 98 -34.33 20.00 -7.07
C LEU A 98 -35.24 20.09 -5.84
N PRO A 99 -35.89 18.99 -5.38
CA PRO A 99 -36.71 19.04 -4.18
C PRO A 99 -35.86 19.23 -2.92
N ASP A 100 -36.21 20.27 -2.15
CA ASP A 100 -35.57 20.68 -0.90
C ASP A 100 -35.75 19.60 0.17
N LEU A 101 -34.64 19.08 0.71
CA LEU A 101 -34.64 18.05 1.75
C LEU A 101 -34.91 18.70 3.11
N LYS A 102 -36.16 19.10 3.36
CA LYS A 102 -36.59 19.50 4.69
C LYS A 102 -37.89 18.83 5.08
N THR A 103 -37.85 18.30 6.30
CA THR A 103 -38.93 17.80 7.16
C THR A 103 -39.31 16.33 6.98
N VAL A 104 -38.63 15.47 7.75
CA VAL A 104 -39.28 14.28 8.34
C VAL A 104 -39.25 14.49 9.86
N GLN A 105 -40.47 14.67 10.37
CA GLN A 105 -40.99 14.59 11.74
C GLN A 105 -40.06 14.81 12.94
#